data_AF-A0A7C6U8X9-F1
#
_entry.id   AF-A0A7C6U8X9-F1
#
_cell.length_a   1.000
_cell.length_b   1.000
_cell.length_c   1.000
_cell.angle_alpha   90.00
_cell.angle_beta   90.00
_cell.angle_gamma   90.00
#
_symmetry.space_group_name_H-M   'P 1'
#
loop_
_entity.id
_entity.type
_entity.pdbx_description
1 polymer ?
#
loop_
_entity_poly.entity_id
_entity_poly.type
_entity_poly.pdbx_seq_one_letter_code
_entity_poly.pdbx_strand_id
1 'polypeptide(L)' 'SREAADPGRTRDRYERDSGLQAATGAVYRRLAGAGWRSPWRVLGTDPDVAGLADLCSEP' A
#
# COMPACT_ATOMS: atom_id res chain seq x y z
N SER A 1 -0.87 -16.39 1.00
CA SER A 1 0.06 -15.28 1.34
C SER A 1 1.19 -15.27 0.32
N ARG A 2 1.71 -14.10 -0.11
CA ARG A 2 2.92 -14.01 -0.96
C ARG A 2 4.09 -14.83 -0.40
N GLU A 3 4.11 -15.04 0.92
CA GLU A 3 5.05 -15.87 1.64
C GLU A 3 5.04 -17.36 1.23
N ALA A 4 3.91 -17.90 0.76
CA ALA A 4 3.82 -19.28 0.31
C ALA A 4 4.50 -19.51 -1.05
N ALA A 5 4.85 -18.44 -1.78
CA ALA A 5 5.38 -18.50 -3.13
C ALA A 5 6.91 -18.32 -3.20
N ASP A 6 7.59 -18.05 -2.07
CA ASP A 6 9.05 -17.85 -2.04
C ASP A 6 9.68 -18.58 -0.83
N PRO A 7 10.00 -19.89 -0.99
CA PRO A 7 10.45 -20.76 0.11
C PRO A 7 11.80 -20.39 0.73
N GLY A 8 12.63 -19.59 0.03
CA GLY A 8 13.97 -19.20 0.48
C GLY A 8 14.01 -17.84 1.19
N ARG A 9 12.92 -17.07 1.13
CA ARG A 9 12.90 -15.71 1.65
C ARG A 9 12.55 -15.69 3.13
N THR A 10 13.52 -15.31 3.95
CA THR A 10 13.24 -14.93 5.34
C THR A 10 12.68 -13.51 5.39
N ARG A 11 11.49 -13.33 5.96
CA ARG A 11 10.92 -12.00 6.21
C ARG A 11 11.84 -11.13 7.06
N ASP A 12 11.94 -9.85 6.74
CA ASP A 12 12.73 -8.92 7.54
C ASP A 12 12.00 -8.51 8.86
N ARG A 13 12.62 -7.62 9.64
CA ARG A 13 12.04 -7.12 10.90
C ARG A 13 10.69 -6.43 10.69
N TYR A 14 10.55 -5.61 9.64
CA TYR A 14 9.36 -4.83 9.38
C TYR A 14 8.22 -5.70 8.87
N GLU A 15 8.53 -6.72 8.08
CA GLU A 15 7.54 -7.66 7.54
C GLU A 15 6.98 -8.63 8.58
N ARG A 16 7.74 -8.92 9.63
CA ARG A 16 7.30 -9.81 10.73
C ARG A 16 6.49 -9.07 11.81
N ASP A 17 6.64 -7.75 11.91
CA ASP A 17 5.98 -6.95 12.93
C ASP A 17 4.59 -6.49 12.45
N SER A 18 3.57 -7.30 12.74
CA SER A 18 2.18 -7.01 12.36
C SER A 18 1.63 -5.74 13.05
N GLY A 19 2.10 -5.43 14.26
CA GLY A 19 1.70 -4.22 14.99
C GLY A 19 2.22 -2.96 14.29
N LEU A 20 3.49 -2.99 13.87
CA LEU A 20 4.10 -1.93 13.09
C LEU A 20 3.41 -1.76 11.73
N GLN A 21 3.08 -2.85 11.03
CA GLN A 21 2.34 -2.79 9.76
C GLN A 21 0.97 -2.13 9.95
N ALA A 22 0.22 -2.51 11.00
CA ALA A 22 -1.10 -1.93 11.28
C ALA A 22 -1.02 -0.43 11.62
N ALA A 23 -0.06 -0.03 12.46
CA ALA A 23 0.18 1.38 12.80
C ALA A 23 0.59 2.20 11.57
N THR A 24 1.47 1.66 10.73
CA THR A 24 1.91 2.29 9.48
C THR A 24 0.72 2.50 8.52
N GLY A 25 -0.12 1.49 8.35
CA GLY A 25 -1.33 1.60 7.53
C GLY A 25 -2.32 2.66 8.05
N ALA A 26 -2.45 2.79 9.38
CA ALA A 26 -3.27 3.85 9.98
C ALA A 26 -2.72 5.25 9.69
N VAL A 27 -1.40 5.44 9.72
CA VAL A 27 -0.76 6.71 9.38
C VAL A 27 -0.94 7.04 7.89
N TYR A 28 -0.73 6.09 6.98
CA TYR A 28 -0.96 6.31 5.54
C TYR A 28 -2.40 6.74 5.23
N ARG A 29 -3.40 6.13 5.87
CA ARG A 29 -4.80 6.56 5.73
C ARG A 29 -5.01 8.01 6.16
N ARG A 30 -4.35 8.46 7.24
CA ARG A 30 -4.43 9.85 7.71
C ARG A 30 -3.74 10.81 6.73
N LEU A 31 -2.56 10.44 6.23
CA LEU A 31 -1.83 11.26 5.25
C LEU A 31 -2.63 11.44 3.95
N ALA A 32 -3.23 10.36 3.46
CA ALA A 32 -4.10 10.40 2.28
C ALA A 32 -5.34 11.27 2.52
N GLY A 33 -6.02 11.10 3.66
CA GLY A 33 -7.18 11.92 4.02
C GLY A 33 -6.85 13.41 4.21
N ALA A 34 -5.60 13.73 4.59
CA ALA A 34 -5.12 15.10 4.74
C ALA A 34 -4.59 15.72 3.43
N GLY A 35 -4.53 14.98 2.32
CA GLY A 35 -3.92 15.46 1.08
C GLY A 35 -2.45 15.88 1.28
N TRP A 36 -1.70 15.12 2.09
CA TRP A 36 -0.36 15.52 2.49
C TRP A 36 0.58 15.62 1.27
N ARG A 37 1.12 16.82 1.04
CA ARG A 37 1.99 17.23 -0.08
C ARG A 37 1.34 17.26 -1.48
N SER A 38 0.20 16.62 -1.67
CA SER A 38 -0.68 16.69 -2.86
C SER A 38 -1.94 15.86 -2.60
N PRO A 39 -2.99 15.91 -3.43
CA PRO A 39 -4.09 14.95 -3.37
C PRO A 39 -3.61 13.49 -3.55
N TRP A 40 -4.32 12.55 -2.90
CA TRP A 40 -4.05 11.11 -2.96
C TRP A 40 -5.28 10.39 -3.54
N ARG A 41 -5.07 9.34 -4.34
CA ARG A 41 -6.10 8.34 -4.64
C ARG A 41 -5.87 7.11 -3.78
N VAL A 42 -6.92 6.61 -3.13
CA VAL A 42 -6.88 5.38 -2.31
C VAL A 42 -7.60 4.28 -3.07
N LEU A 43 -6.88 3.20 -3.32
CA LEU A 43 -7.38 2.05 -4.09
C LEU A 43 -7.78 0.89 -3.15
N GLY A 44 -8.69 0.05 -3.63
CA GLY A 44 -9.05 -1.20 -2.97
C GLY A 44 -7.97 -2.28 -3.12
N THR A 45 -8.24 -3.48 -2.59
CA THR A 45 -7.29 -4.62 -2.62
C THR A 45 -7.16 -5.27 -4.00
N ASP A 46 -8.11 -5.01 -4.90
CA ASP A 46 -8.14 -5.52 -6.27
C ASP A 46 -8.57 -4.38 -7.22
N PRO A 47 -7.68 -3.41 -7.48
CA PRO A 47 -7.99 -2.32 -8.37
C PRO A 47 -7.95 -2.79 -9.83
N ASP A 48 -8.77 -2.17 -10.69
CA ASP A 48 -8.64 -2.31 -12.14
C ASP A 48 -7.30 -1.73 -12.60
N VAL A 49 -6.29 -2.60 -12.74
CA VAL A 49 -4.92 -2.21 -13.08
C VAL A 49 -4.85 -1.54 -14.45
N ALA A 50 -5.71 -1.93 -15.40
CA ALA A 50 -5.73 -1.33 -16.72
C ALA A 50 -6.21 0.13 -16.64
N GLY A 51 -7.29 0.38 -15.90
CA GLY A 51 -7.81 1.73 -15.64
C GLY A 51 -6.91 2.63 -14.78
N LEU A 52 -5.96 2.06 -14.01
CA LEU A 52 -5.03 2.86 -13.21
C LEU A 52 -4.09 3.73 -14.04
N ALA A 53 -3.72 3.30 -15.25
CA ALA A 53 -2.80 4.04 -16.10
C ALA A 53 -3.37 5.42 -16.49
N ASP A 54 -4.67 5.47 -16.77
CA ASP A 54 -5.36 6.70 -17.13
C ASP A 54 -5.41 7.68 -15.95
N LEU A 55 -5.60 7.18 -14.72
CA LEU A 55 -5.63 8.00 -13.51
C LEU A 55 -4.31 8.71 -13.17
N CYS A 56 -3.18 8.15 -13.63
CA CYS A 56 -1.84 8.70 -13.44
C CYS A 56 -1.39 9.61 -14.59
N SER A 57 -2.14 9.62 -15.70
CA SER A 57 -1.82 10.37 -16.91
C SER A 57 -2.59 11.69 -17.01
N GLU A 58 -3.59 11.90 -16.16
CA GLU A 58 -4.26 13.20 -16.04
C GLU A 58 -3.39 14.18 -15.22
N PRO A 59 -3.23 15.44 -15.70
CA PRO A 59 -2.47 16.48 -15.00
C PRO A 59 -3.15 16.98 -13.72
#